data_AF-A0A2V7YUP1-F1
#
_entry.id   AF-A0A2V7YUP1-F1
#
_cell.length_a   1.000
_cell.length_b   1.000
_cell.length_c   1.000
_cell.angle_alpha   90.00
_cell.angle_beta   90.00
_cell.angle_gamma   90.00
#
_symmetry.space_group_name_H-M   'P 1'
#
loop_
_entity.id
_entity.type
_entity.pdbx_description
1 polymer ?
#
loop_
_entity_poly.entity_id
_entity_poly.type
_entity_poly.pdbx_seq_one_letter_code
_entity_poly.pdbx_strand_id
1 'polypeptide(L)'
;MSSARRRRSFARWDREEVVHAGARCDGVRGDCDRRAKTAAAPPSGTRISSPPTQCRNGRTDCSDHSRAAEATRRSRAAADDRAAPRSPQYLVAGVLLLDYTLWWWHWLNHVAPPLWRFHLVHHIDRDLDASTALRFHFGEMALAAFFRAAQVRFLGVDAEALAWWQRMLLVSILFHHSNIELTSDADAQLVRFIVTPRMHGIHHSDREEETQSNWSSLFTCWDMLHRTFVYGVPQESITIGVPAWKEPLTTGKLLAIPFEGQRDDWLGNA
;
A
#
# COMPACT_ATOMS: atom_id res chain seq x y z
N MET A 1 38.28 20.14 -26.93
CA MET A 1 39.03 20.89 -25.90
C MET A 1 38.11 21.14 -24.71
N SER A 2 38.59 20.79 -23.51
CA SER A 2 38.11 21.12 -22.14
C SER A 2 36.64 20.76 -21.78
N SER A 3 36.35 19.68 -21.03
CA SER A 3 36.62 19.45 -19.59
C SER A 3 36.04 20.52 -18.66
N ALA A 4 34.98 20.16 -17.91
CA ALA A 4 34.77 20.57 -16.51
C ALA A 4 33.69 19.72 -15.80
N ARG A 5 34.08 18.54 -15.32
CA ARG A 5 33.33 17.77 -14.30
C ARG A 5 33.43 18.51 -12.95
N ARG A 6 32.33 19.05 -12.43
CA ARG A 6 32.27 19.49 -11.02
C ARG A 6 31.91 18.30 -10.13
N ARG A 7 32.92 17.80 -9.39
CA ARG A 7 32.74 16.92 -8.23
C ARG A 7 32.17 17.75 -7.08
N ARG A 8 31.11 17.29 -6.41
CA ARG A 8 30.70 17.80 -5.10
C ARG A 8 31.07 16.76 -4.04
N SER A 9 31.79 17.25 -3.03
CA SER A 9 32.33 16.53 -1.89
C SER A 9 31.21 16.06 -0.97
N PHE A 10 31.21 14.77 -0.64
CA PHE A 10 30.39 14.20 0.44
C PHE A 10 31.02 14.55 1.79
N ALA A 11 30.24 15.15 2.68
CA ALA A 11 30.61 15.29 4.08
C ALA A 11 30.52 13.91 4.76
N ARG A 12 31.65 13.51 5.32
CA ARG A 12 31.85 12.31 6.14
C ARG A 12 31.14 12.51 7.49
N TRP A 13 30.24 11.61 7.84
CA TRP A 13 29.69 11.50 9.20
C TRP A 13 30.49 10.47 9.97
N ASP A 14 31.04 10.90 11.10
CA ASP A 14 31.90 10.12 11.97
C ASP A 14 31.12 8.99 12.67
N ARG A 15 31.80 7.83 12.80
CA ARG A 15 31.32 6.66 13.53
C ARG A 15 31.71 6.81 14.99
N GLU A 16 30.72 6.85 15.88
CA GLU A 16 30.93 6.59 17.30
C GLU A 16 30.64 5.12 17.62
N GLU A 17 31.65 4.46 18.17
CA GLU A 17 31.60 3.14 18.80
C GLU A 17 30.94 3.26 20.19
N VAL A 18 29.95 2.42 20.51
CA VAL A 18 29.65 2.07 21.91
C VAL A 18 29.21 0.61 22.04
N VAL A 19 30.17 -0.20 22.50
CA VAL A 19 30.13 -1.26 23.54
C VAL A 19 28.96 -2.25 23.56
N HIS A 20 29.27 -3.51 23.20
CA HIS A 20 28.48 -4.70 23.52
C HIS A 20 28.54 -5.03 25.02
N ALA A 21 27.38 -5.03 25.69
CA ALA A 21 27.22 -5.65 27.00
C ALA A 21 26.77 -7.11 26.82
N GLY A 22 27.67 -8.05 27.10
CA GLY A 22 27.36 -9.48 27.14
C GLY A 22 26.63 -9.86 28.42
N ALA A 23 25.45 -10.48 28.29
CA ALA A 23 24.77 -11.15 29.38
C ALA A 23 25.15 -12.65 29.36
N ARG A 24 25.82 -13.09 30.43
CA ARG A 24 26.13 -14.49 30.72
C ARG A 24 24.86 -15.18 31.22
N CYS A 25 24.57 -16.37 30.70
CA CYS A 25 23.61 -17.28 31.30
C CYS A 25 24.36 -18.23 32.25
N ASP A 26 24.28 -17.97 33.56
CA ASP A 26 24.63 -18.96 34.57
C ASP A 26 23.45 -19.91 34.77
N GLY A 27 23.71 -21.20 34.59
CA GLY A 27 22.73 -22.25 34.76
C GLY A 27 22.47 -22.57 36.22
N VAL A 28 21.21 -22.80 36.57
CA VAL A 28 20.82 -23.65 37.69
C VAL A 28 19.58 -24.43 37.30
N ARG A 29 19.70 -25.76 37.32
CA ARG A 29 18.60 -26.72 37.23
C ARG A 29 17.73 -26.57 38.48
N GLY A 30 16.42 -26.42 38.29
CA GLY A 30 15.44 -26.35 39.39
C GLY A 30 14.16 -27.07 39.03
N ASP A 31 14.00 -28.22 39.67
CA ASP A 31 12.82 -29.07 39.86
C ASP A 31 11.45 -28.45 39.53
N CYS A 32 10.70 -29.08 38.63
CA CYS A 32 9.26 -28.85 38.45
C CYS A 32 8.49 -29.86 39.31
N ASP A 33 8.32 -29.53 40.58
CA ASP A 33 7.51 -30.28 41.51
C ASP A 33 6.01 -30.07 41.22
N ARG A 34 5.30 -31.18 40.97
CA ARG A 34 3.85 -31.20 40.70
C ARG A 34 3.11 -30.89 41.99
N ARG A 35 2.46 -29.72 42.07
CA ARG A 35 1.34 -29.51 43.00
C ARG A 35 0.03 -29.37 42.25
N ALA A 36 -0.69 -30.49 42.20
CA ALA A 36 -2.12 -30.51 41.96
C ALA A 36 -2.82 -29.69 43.05
N LYS A 37 -3.37 -28.53 42.66
CA LYS A 37 -4.36 -27.84 43.49
C LYS A 37 -5.72 -28.48 43.20
N THR A 38 -6.23 -29.15 44.23
CA THR A 38 -7.61 -29.57 44.39
C THR A 38 -8.54 -28.37 44.23
N ALA A 39 -9.37 -28.38 43.19
CA ALA A 39 -10.52 -27.48 43.07
C ALA A 39 -11.80 -28.30 43.25
N ALA A 40 -12.65 -27.81 44.13
CA ALA A 40 -13.90 -28.41 44.56
C ALA A 40 -14.90 -28.58 43.41
N ALA A 41 -15.69 -29.67 43.47
CA ALA A 41 -16.79 -29.94 42.56
C ALA A 41 -18.02 -29.05 42.87
N PRO A 42 -18.72 -28.51 41.87
CA PRO A 42 -20.09 -28.01 42.02
C PRO A 42 -21.12 -29.11 41.70
N PRO A 43 -22.37 -28.99 42.21
CA PRO A 43 -23.37 -30.04 42.12
C PRO A 43 -24.00 -30.14 40.72
N SER A 44 -24.39 -31.39 40.42
CA SER A 44 -25.27 -31.90 39.38
C SER A 44 -26.21 -30.91 38.67
N GLY A 45 -26.21 -30.95 37.33
CA GLY A 45 -27.43 -30.61 36.57
C GLY A 45 -27.30 -30.11 35.13
N THR A 46 -26.58 -30.78 34.22
CA THR A 46 -26.92 -30.83 32.78
C THR A 46 -26.02 -31.83 32.04
N ARG A 47 -26.58 -32.96 31.60
CA ARG A 47 -25.89 -33.87 30.67
C ARG A 47 -26.03 -33.30 29.26
N ILE A 48 -24.94 -32.76 28.71
CA ILE A 48 -24.78 -32.65 27.26
C ILE A 48 -24.22 -34.00 26.80
N SER A 49 -25.05 -34.75 26.09
CA SER A 49 -24.68 -36.03 25.48
C SER A 49 -23.61 -35.80 24.41
N SER A 50 -22.35 -36.13 24.70
CA SER A 50 -21.34 -36.37 23.67
C SER A 50 -21.65 -37.69 22.93
N PRO A 51 -21.38 -37.79 21.61
CA PRO A 51 -21.58 -39.05 20.90
C PRO A 51 -20.61 -40.13 21.43
N PRO A 52 -21.01 -41.41 21.45
CA PRO A 52 -20.16 -42.47 21.97
C PRO A 52 -19.00 -42.66 20.99
N THR A 53 -17.79 -42.31 21.43
CA THR A 53 -16.56 -42.73 20.77
C THR A 53 -16.44 -44.24 20.97
N GLN A 54 -16.86 -45.02 19.97
CA GLN A 54 -16.64 -46.46 19.98
C GLN A 54 -15.14 -46.74 19.85
N CYS A 55 -14.50 -47.04 20.99
CA CYS A 55 -13.17 -47.64 21.03
C CYS A 55 -13.26 -49.10 20.57
N ARG A 56 -13.18 -49.35 19.27
CA ARG A 56 -12.96 -50.69 18.73
C ARG A 56 -11.45 -50.94 18.67
N ASN A 57 -11.00 -51.98 19.37
CA ASN A 57 -9.62 -52.50 19.42
C ASN A 57 -8.59 -51.61 20.15
N GLY A 58 -8.61 -51.63 21.49
CA GLY A 58 -7.44 -51.79 22.40
C GLY A 58 -6.16 -50.96 22.24
N ARG A 59 -6.04 -50.04 21.29
CA ARG A 59 -4.94 -49.08 21.10
C ARG A 59 -5.54 -47.81 20.51
N THR A 60 -6.21 -47.02 21.33
CA THR A 60 -6.39 -45.62 21.00
C THR A 60 -5.02 -44.98 21.09
N ASP A 61 -4.44 -44.70 19.93
CA ASP A 61 -3.20 -43.96 19.81
C ASP A 61 -3.43 -42.53 20.33
N CYS A 62 -3.18 -42.32 21.62
CA CYS A 62 -3.24 -41.00 22.26
C CYS A 62 -2.24 -40.00 21.64
N SER A 63 -1.34 -40.44 20.74
CA SER A 63 -0.44 -39.55 20.02
C SER A 63 -1.16 -38.68 18.98
N ASP A 64 -2.28 -39.13 18.39
CA ASP A 64 -3.00 -38.35 17.38
C ASP A 64 -3.77 -37.17 17.98
N HIS A 65 -4.39 -37.34 19.15
CA HIS A 65 -5.06 -36.24 19.83
C HIS A 65 -4.07 -35.20 20.40
N SER A 66 -2.90 -35.65 20.87
CA SER A 66 -1.85 -34.73 21.33
C SER A 66 -1.21 -33.96 20.17
N ARG A 67 -0.99 -34.60 19.01
CA ARG A 67 -0.52 -33.94 17.78
C ARG A 67 -1.52 -32.92 17.24
N ALA A 68 -2.81 -33.24 17.19
CA ALA A 68 -3.85 -32.31 16.74
C ALA A 68 -3.99 -31.11 17.70
N ALA A 69 -3.93 -31.36 19.01
CA ALA A 69 -3.95 -30.30 20.03
C ALA A 69 -2.68 -29.42 19.97
N GLU A 70 -1.51 -30.01 19.71
CA GLU A 70 -0.26 -29.26 19.56
C GLU A 70 -0.21 -28.45 18.26
N ALA A 71 -0.71 -29.00 17.15
CA ALA A 71 -0.86 -28.27 15.89
C ALA A 71 -1.80 -27.05 16.05
N THR A 72 -2.91 -27.22 16.77
CA THR A 72 -3.86 -26.15 17.09
C THR A 72 -3.25 -25.11 18.04
N ARG A 73 -2.41 -25.54 19.00
CA ARG A 73 -1.71 -24.64 19.92
C ARG A 73 -0.61 -23.86 19.21
N ARG A 74 0.13 -24.48 18.28
CA ARG A 74 1.13 -23.82 17.43
C ARG A 74 0.49 -22.84 16.45
N SER A 75 -0.66 -23.16 15.86
CA SER A 75 -1.38 -22.22 14.98
C SER A 75 -1.95 -21.02 15.74
N ARG A 76 -2.46 -21.23 16.97
CA ARG A 76 -2.87 -20.14 17.86
C ARG A 76 -1.70 -19.31 18.34
N ALA A 77 -0.59 -19.92 18.75
CA ALA A 77 0.62 -19.19 19.15
C ALA A 77 1.22 -18.37 17.98
N ALA A 78 1.22 -18.92 16.75
CA ALA A 78 1.63 -18.20 15.56
C ALA A 78 0.65 -17.09 15.13
N ALA A 79 -0.61 -17.18 15.56
CA ALA A 79 -1.60 -16.10 15.40
C ALA A 79 -1.44 -15.02 16.49
N ASP A 80 -1.10 -15.41 17.72
CA ASP A 80 -0.84 -14.52 18.86
C ASP A 80 0.43 -13.68 18.65
N ASP A 81 1.48 -14.26 18.07
CA ASP A 81 2.73 -13.56 17.75
C ASP A 81 2.54 -12.52 16.62
N ARG A 82 1.45 -12.62 15.85
CA ARG A 82 1.00 -11.59 14.89
C ARG A 82 0.09 -10.54 15.52
N ALA A 83 -0.38 -10.75 16.75
CA ALA A 83 -1.30 -9.86 17.45
C ALA A 83 -0.61 -8.91 18.44
N ALA A 84 0.67 -9.16 18.76
CA ALA A 84 1.47 -8.20 19.52
C ALA A 84 1.64 -6.90 18.70
N PRO A 85 1.37 -5.72 19.29
CA PRO A 85 1.52 -4.45 18.59
C PRO A 85 2.98 -4.32 18.14
N ARG A 86 3.20 -4.23 16.83
CA ARG A 86 4.54 -4.02 16.29
C ARG A 86 5.02 -2.62 16.66
N SER A 87 6.34 -2.44 16.71
CA SER A 87 6.91 -1.15 17.11
C SER A 87 6.41 -0.03 16.17
N PRO A 88 6.31 1.23 16.64
CA PRO A 88 5.93 2.36 15.78
C PRO A 88 6.81 2.49 14.53
N GLN A 89 8.07 2.08 14.62
CA GLN A 89 9.02 2.04 13.52
C GLN A 89 8.58 1.07 12.41
N TYR A 90 8.06 -0.10 12.81
CA TYR A 90 7.52 -1.08 11.87
C TYR A 90 6.29 -0.53 11.15
N LEU A 91 5.37 0.11 11.89
CA LEU A 91 4.18 0.74 11.32
C LEU A 91 4.57 1.78 10.25
N VAL A 92 5.47 2.70 10.60
CA VAL A 92 5.95 3.74 9.69
C VAL A 92 6.64 3.13 8.47
N ALA A 93 7.51 2.13 8.66
CA ALA A 93 8.16 1.44 7.56
C ALA A 93 7.15 0.74 6.63
N GLY A 94 6.13 0.10 7.21
CA GLY A 94 5.04 -0.51 6.45
C GLY A 94 4.28 0.50 5.60
N VAL A 95 3.89 1.64 6.16
CA VAL A 95 3.21 2.72 5.43
C VAL A 95 4.08 3.27 4.29
N LEU A 96 5.37 3.54 4.55
CA LEU A 96 6.30 4.06 3.55
C LEU A 96 6.54 3.06 2.40
N LEU A 97 6.70 1.77 2.72
CA LEU A 97 6.91 0.73 1.71
C LEU A 97 5.65 0.51 0.86
N LEU A 98 4.46 0.52 1.49
CA LEU A 98 3.19 0.46 0.78
C LEU A 98 3.04 1.65 -0.18
N ASP A 99 3.34 2.86 0.26
CA ASP A 99 3.24 4.04 -0.60
C ASP A 99 4.28 4.04 -1.73
N TYR A 100 5.52 3.66 -1.44
CA TYR A 100 6.56 3.56 -2.46
C TYR A 100 6.23 2.55 -3.55
N THR A 101 5.64 1.41 -3.19
CA THR A 101 5.20 0.40 -4.17
C THR A 101 3.92 0.82 -4.89
N LEU A 102 3.10 1.70 -4.32
CA LEU A 102 2.01 2.35 -5.05
C LEU A 102 2.54 3.30 -6.13
N TRP A 103 3.63 4.03 -5.86
CA TRP A 103 4.30 4.83 -6.89
C TRP A 103 4.69 3.96 -8.09
N TRP A 104 5.27 2.77 -7.86
CA TRP A 104 5.59 1.81 -8.92
C TRP A 104 4.35 1.31 -9.66
N TRP A 105 3.26 1.03 -8.94
CA TRP A 105 1.99 0.64 -9.55
C TRP A 105 1.46 1.73 -10.48
N HIS A 106 1.47 2.99 -10.02
CA HIS A 106 1.00 4.12 -10.80
C HIS A 106 1.89 4.35 -12.02
N TRP A 107 3.21 4.36 -11.85
CA TRP A 107 4.15 4.40 -12.97
C TRP A 107 3.89 3.29 -14.00
N LEU A 108 3.70 2.04 -13.55
CA LEU A 108 3.38 0.91 -14.44
C LEU A 108 2.07 1.13 -15.22
N ASN A 109 1.06 1.72 -14.58
CA ASN A 109 -0.19 2.08 -15.27
C ASN A 109 0.02 3.11 -16.37
N HIS A 110 1.03 3.97 -16.28
CA HIS A 110 1.34 4.95 -17.32
C HIS A 110 2.22 4.40 -18.44
N VAL A 111 3.21 3.57 -18.11
CA VAL A 111 4.21 3.12 -19.10
C VAL A 111 3.87 1.80 -19.79
N ALA A 112 3.04 0.94 -19.19
CA ALA A 112 2.68 -0.34 -19.78
C ALA A 112 1.36 -0.21 -20.57
N PRO A 113 1.36 -0.34 -21.92
CA PRO A 113 0.16 -0.09 -22.73
C PRO A 113 -1.09 -0.87 -22.29
N PRO A 114 -1.01 -2.16 -21.88
CA PRO A 114 -2.19 -2.87 -21.40
C PRO A 114 -2.78 -2.29 -20.11
N LEU A 115 -1.95 -1.76 -19.21
CA LEU A 115 -2.41 -1.15 -17.95
C LEU A 115 -2.94 0.27 -18.20
N TRP A 116 -2.24 1.04 -19.04
CA TRP A 116 -2.67 2.37 -19.46
C TRP A 116 -4.07 2.36 -20.05
N ARG A 117 -4.42 1.37 -20.87
CA ARG A 117 -5.79 1.26 -21.42
C ARG A 117 -6.89 1.27 -20.36
N PHE A 118 -6.62 0.75 -19.17
CA PHE A 118 -7.56 0.80 -18.05
C PHE A 118 -7.45 2.11 -17.26
N HIS A 119 -6.22 2.56 -17.01
CA HIS A 119 -5.95 3.80 -16.28
C HIS A 119 -6.34 5.07 -17.05
N LEU A 120 -6.36 5.00 -18.36
CA LEU A 120 -6.87 6.02 -19.27
C LEU A 120 -8.28 6.47 -18.90
N VAL A 121 -9.14 5.56 -18.42
CA VAL A 121 -10.51 5.91 -18.02
C VAL A 121 -10.52 6.92 -16.88
N HIS A 122 -9.53 6.87 -15.99
CA HIS A 122 -9.34 7.86 -14.94
C HIS A 122 -8.87 9.21 -15.50
N HIS A 123 -7.94 9.20 -16.46
CA HIS A 123 -7.38 10.39 -17.11
C HIS A 123 -8.32 11.05 -18.13
N ILE A 124 -9.34 10.36 -18.61
CA ILE A 124 -10.35 10.94 -19.52
C ILE A 124 -11.25 11.96 -18.82
N ASP A 125 -11.35 11.91 -17.48
CA ASP A 125 -12.20 12.82 -16.72
C ASP A 125 -11.70 14.27 -16.81
N ARG A 126 -12.44 15.09 -17.55
CA ARG A 126 -12.07 16.49 -17.82
C ARG A 126 -12.41 17.42 -16.67
N ASP A 127 -13.35 17.01 -15.82
CA ASP A 127 -13.79 17.77 -14.65
C ASP A 127 -13.08 17.21 -13.41
N LEU A 128 -11.76 17.47 -13.32
CA LEU A 128 -10.93 17.01 -12.19
C LEU A 128 -11.51 17.53 -10.87
N ASP A 129 -12.09 16.63 -10.10
CA ASP A 129 -12.65 16.91 -8.79
C ASP A 129 -12.42 15.73 -7.82
N ALA A 130 -12.80 15.90 -6.55
CA ALA A 130 -12.60 14.86 -5.54
C ALA A 130 -13.26 13.51 -5.89
N SER A 131 -14.28 13.48 -6.76
CA SER A 131 -14.90 12.25 -7.23
C SER A 131 -14.07 11.54 -8.29
N THR A 132 -13.26 12.25 -9.09
CA THR A 132 -12.29 11.68 -10.04
C THR A 132 -11.34 10.70 -9.35
N ALA A 133 -10.99 10.97 -8.09
CA ALA A 133 -10.19 10.07 -7.24
C ALA A 133 -10.75 8.65 -7.08
N LEU A 134 -12.03 8.43 -7.45
CA LEU A 134 -12.71 7.14 -7.35
C LEU A 134 -13.23 6.63 -8.71
N ARG A 135 -13.07 7.41 -9.79
CA ARG A 135 -13.53 7.08 -11.14
C ARG A 135 -12.48 6.27 -11.90
N PHE A 136 -12.33 5.00 -11.51
CA PHE A 136 -11.46 4.04 -12.20
C PHE A 136 -12.26 2.98 -12.94
N HIS A 137 -11.67 2.41 -13.99
CA HIS A 137 -12.26 1.23 -14.61
C HIS A 137 -12.25 0.03 -13.66
N PHE A 138 -13.30 -0.79 -13.65
CA PHE A 138 -13.39 -1.97 -12.78
C PHE A 138 -12.20 -2.92 -12.96
N GLY A 139 -11.74 -3.08 -14.20
CA GLY A 139 -10.56 -3.88 -14.55
C GLY A 139 -9.28 -3.39 -13.89
N GLU A 140 -9.07 -2.07 -13.80
CA GLU A 140 -7.95 -1.52 -13.03
C GLU A 140 -8.10 -1.83 -11.55
N MET A 141 -9.30 -1.68 -10.98
CA MET A 141 -9.55 -1.99 -9.58
C MET A 141 -9.27 -3.47 -9.26
N ALA A 142 -9.62 -4.38 -10.15
CA ALA A 142 -9.30 -5.80 -10.03
C ALA A 142 -7.78 -6.04 -10.06
N LEU A 143 -7.08 -5.45 -11.04
CA LEU A 143 -5.62 -5.57 -11.16
C LEU A 143 -4.89 -4.96 -9.95
N ALA A 144 -5.33 -3.79 -9.49
CA ALA A 144 -4.82 -3.12 -8.31
C ALA A 144 -5.06 -3.95 -7.04
N ALA A 145 -6.20 -4.65 -6.93
CA ALA A 145 -6.45 -5.56 -5.82
C ALA A 145 -5.48 -6.75 -5.80
N PHE A 146 -5.18 -7.36 -6.96
CA PHE A 146 -4.16 -8.40 -7.07
C PHE A 146 -2.76 -7.88 -6.73
N PHE A 147 -2.39 -6.71 -7.26
CA PHE A 147 -1.12 -6.05 -6.94
C PHE A 147 -1.00 -5.79 -5.43
N ARG A 148 -2.05 -5.23 -4.80
CA ARG A 148 -2.07 -4.92 -3.37
C ARG A 148 -2.01 -6.18 -2.50
N ALA A 149 -2.68 -7.26 -2.90
CA ALA A 149 -2.58 -8.54 -2.20
C ALA A 149 -1.14 -9.09 -2.27
N ALA A 150 -0.48 -9.01 -3.43
CA ALA A 150 0.91 -9.40 -3.59
C ALA A 150 1.85 -8.51 -2.75
N GLN A 151 1.68 -7.18 -2.83
CA GLN A 151 2.40 -6.18 -2.06
C GLN A 151 2.38 -6.48 -0.56
N VAL A 152 1.19 -6.66 0.03
CA VAL A 152 1.04 -7.01 1.45
C VAL A 152 1.72 -8.34 1.79
N ARG A 153 1.55 -9.35 0.93
CA ARG A 153 2.14 -10.69 1.13
C ARG A 153 3.67 -10.69 1.08
N PHE A 154 4.28 -9.92 0.18
CA PHE A 154 5.72 -9.88 -0.02
C PHE A 154 6.42 -8.96 0.99
N LEU A 155 5.83 -7.81 1.29
CA LEU A 155 6.37 -6.88 2.29
C LEU A 155 6.13 -7.37 3.72
N GLY A 156 5.19 -8.31 3.92
CA GLY A 156 4.87 -8.87 5.23
C GLY A 156 4.14 -7.91 6.16
N VAL A 157 3.53 -6.85 5.59
CA VAL A 157 2.83 -5.78 6.31
C VAL A 157 1.60 -6.35 7.04
N ASP A 158 1.37 -5.94 8.28
CA ASP A 158 0.18 -6.33 9.03
C ASP A 158 -1.07 -5.54 8.61
N ALA A 159 -2.21 -5.97 9.15
CA ALA A 159 -3.48 -5.31 8.95
C ALA A 159 -3.48 -3.86 9.47
N GLU A 160 -2.72 -3.54 10.52
CA GLU A 160 -2.72 -2.21 11.12
C GLU A 160 -2.02 -1.18 10.22
N ALA A 161 -0.80 -1.47 9.77
CA ALA A 161 -0.07 -0.63 8.83
C ALA A 161 -0.82 -0.48 7.50
N LEU A 162 -1.39 -1.56 6.99
CA LEU A 162 -2.24 -1.52 5.80
C LEU A 162 -3.46 -0.61 6.00
N ALA A 163 -4.14 -0.70 7.15
CA ALA A 163 -5.31 0.11 7.43
C ALA A 163 -4.95 1.60 7.60
N TRP A 164 -3.83 1.92 8.23
CA TRP A 164 -3.33 3.29 8.32
C TRP A 164 -2.98 3.87 6.96
N TRP A 165 -2.22 3.11 6.16
CA TRP A 165 -1.88 3.52 4.80
C TRP A 165 -3.14 3.74 3.95
N GLN A 166 -4.15 2.86 4.01
CA GLN A 166 -5.40 3.03 3.25
C GLN A 166 -6.16 4.31 3.66
N ARG A 167 -6.23 4.63 4.96
CA ARG A 167 -6.88 5.86 5.42
C ARG A 167 -6.14 7.10 4.94
N MET A 168 -4.81 7.11 5.07
CA MET A 168 -3.97 8.20 4.61
C MET A 168 -4.08 8.38 3.10
N LEU A 169 -4.00 7.26 2.36
CA LEU A 169 -4.15 7.24 0.91
C LEU A 169 -5.52 7.80 0.51
N LEU A 170 -6.61 7.35 1.13
CA LEU A 170 -7.95 7.84 0.81
C LEU A 170 -8.06 9.36 0.98
N VAL A 171 -7.55 9.90 2.10
CA VAL A 171 -7.53 11.35 2.33
C VAL A 171 -6.67 12.05 1.29
N SER A 172 -5.50 11.51 1.00
CA SER A 172 -4.56 12.07 0.02
C SER A 172 -5.16 12.10 -1.39
N ILE A 173 -5.80 11.00 -1.82
CA ILE A 173 -6.37 10.94 -3.16
C ILE A 173 -7.57 11.87 -3.32
N LEU A 174 -8.39 12.02 -2.29
CA LEU A 174 -9.47 13.00 -2.33
C LEU A 174 -8.91 14.42 -2.33
N PHE A 175 -7.85 14.68 -1.56
CA PHE A 175 -7.21 15.98 -1.50
C PHE A 175 -6.57 16.37 -2.84
N HIS A 176 -5.69 15.56 -3.40
CA HIS A 176 -4.95 15.95 -4.60
C HIS A 176 -5.78 15.93 -5.89
N HIS A 177 -7.01 15.38 -5.89
CA HIS A 177 -7.96 15.54 -7.00
C HIS A 177 -8.97 16.67 -6.74
N SER A 178 -9.02 17.23 -5.53
CA SER A 178 -10.02 18.25 -5.20
C SER A 178 -9.79 19.56 -5.94
N ASN A 179 -10.87 20.33 -6.09
CA ASN A 179 -10.84 21.71 -6.59
C ASN A 179 -10.41 22.72 -5.51
N ILE A 180 -9.64 22.28 -4.51
CA ILE A 180 -9.14 23.17 -3.46
C ILE A 180 -8.02 24.04 -4.05
N GLU A 181 -8.27 25.34 -4.11
CA GLU A 181 -7.30 26.33 -4.53
C GLU A 181 -6.38 26.71 -3.36
N LEU A 182 -5.14 26.19 -3.40
CA LEU A 182 -4.08 26.61 -2.48
C LEU A 182 -3.42 27.91 -2.98
N THR A 183 -3.06 28.79 -2.04
CA THR A 183 -2.15 29.91 -2.37
C THR A 183 -0.80 29.36 -2.81
N SER A 184 -0.09 30.10 -3.67
CA SER A 184 1.22 29.68 -4.18
C SER A 184 2.23 29.36 -3.07
N ASP A 185 2.19 30.11 -1.96
CA ASP A 185 3.08 29.87 -0.81
C ASP A 185 2.71 28.60 -0.04
N ALA A 186 1.41 28.35 0.17
CA ALA A 186 0.94 27.15 0.87
C ALA A 186 1.26 25.89 0.05
N ASP A 187 0.98 25.92 -1.25
CA ASP A 187 1.29 24.84 -2.18
C ASP A 187 2.81 24.55 -2.22
N ALA A 188 3.65 25.58 -2.35
CA ALA A 188 5.10 25.43 -2.41
C ALA A 188 5.73 24.84 -1.13
N GLN A 189 5.07 24.98 0.02
CA GLN A 189 5.48 24.33 1.27
C GLN A 189 4.95 22.90 1.34
N LEU A 190 3.66 22.70 1.04
CA LEU A 190 2.97 21.43 1.21
C LEU A 190 3.45 20.37 0.22
N VAL A 191 3.67 20.76 -1.03
CA VAL A 191 4.11 19.89 -2.13
C VAL A 191 5.43 19.18 -1.83
N ARG A 192 6.25 19.70 -0.91
CA ARG A 192 7.52 19.07 -0.51
C ARG A 192 7.32 17.77 0.26
N PHE A 193 6.12 17.57 0.82
CA PHE A 193 5.82 16.45 1.71
C PHE A 193 4.72 15.55 1.14
N ILE A 194 3.63 16.14 0.67
CA ILE A 194 2.47 15.42 0.16
C ILE A 194 2.06 15.91 -1.23
N VAL A 195 1.37 15.08 -1.97
CA VAL A 195 0.87 15.45 -3.30
C VAL A 195 -0.27 16.48 -3.14
N THR A 196 -0.16 17.59 -3.85
CA THR A 196 -1.13 18.70 -3.79
C THR A 196 -2.04 18.71 -5.03
N PRO A 197 -3.21 19.38 -4.98
CA PRO A 197 -4.06 19.58 -6.14
C PRO A 197 -3.32 20.11 -7.37
N ARG A 198 -2.42 21.08 -7.16
CA ARG A 198 -1.68 21.73 -8.25
C ARG A 198 -0.62 20.81 -8.88
N MET A 199 0.05 19.98 -8.06
CA MET A 199 0.99 18.98 -8.56
C MET A 199 0.29 17.88 -9.35
N HIS A 200 -0.83 17.37 -8.82
CA HIS A 200 -1.58 16.29 -9.45
C HIS A 200 -2.40 16.76 -10.65
N GLY A 201 -2.82 18.02 -10.68
CA GLY A 201 -3.43 18.63 -11.88
C GLY A 201 -2.49 18.61 -13.09
N ILE A 202 -1.18 18.81 -12.89
CA ILE A 202 -0.17 18.65 -13.95
C ILE A 202 -0.15 17.21 -14.47
N HIS A 203 -0.28 16.23 -13.57
CA HIS A 203 -0.35 14.81 -13.94
C HIS A 203 -1.60 14.48 -14.78
N HIS A 204 -2.69 15.21 -14.62
CA HIS A 204 -3.93 15.06 -15.40
C HIS A 204 -4.01 15.96 -16.65
N SER A 205 -2.92 16.65 -16.98
CA SER A 205 -2.81 17.50 -18.15
C SER A 205 -2.97 16.69 -19.45
N ASP A 206 -3.47 17.34 -20.49
CA ASP A 206 -3.59 16.79 -21.84
C ASP A 206 -2.26 16.74 -22.60
N ARG A 207 -1.19 17.26 -22.01
CA ARG A 207 0.18 17.22 -22.52
C ARG A 207 0.89 15.97 -22.00
N GLU A 208 1.28 15.08 -22.91
CA GLU A 208 1.94 13.80 -22.57
C GLU A 208 3.14 13.97 -21.61
N GLU A 209 3.97 14.98 -21.84
CA GLU A 209 5.15 15.27 -20.99
C GLU A 209 4.80 15.68 -19.55
N GLU A 210 3.61 16.23 -19.33
CA GLU A 210 3.07 16.58 -18.02
C GLU A 210 2.36 15.37 -17.39
N THR A 211 1.58 14.60 -18.16
CA THR A 211 0.94 13.36 -17.70
C THR A 211 1.95 12.30 -17.27
N GLN A 212 3.07 12.19 -17.99
CA GLN A 212 4.16 11.25 -17.70
C GLN A 212 5.10 11.76 -16.59
N SER A 213 4.53 12.38 -15.56
CA SER A 213 5.22 12.93 -14.40
C SER A 213 4.37 12.77 -13.13
N ASN A 214 4.92 13.07 -11.94
CA ASN A 214 4.16 13.19 -10.69
C ASN A 214 3.30 11.95 -10.32
N TRP A 215 3.89 10.74 -10.31
CA TRP A 215 3.16 9.49 -10.05
C TRP A 215 2.92 9.17 -8.57
N SER A 216 3.43 9.97 -7.63
CA SER A 216 3.13 9.78 -6.20
C SER A 216 1.65 9.94 -5.88
N SER A 217 1.17 9.24 -4.84
CA SER A 217 -0.22 9.40 -4.36
C SER A 217 -0.32 9.87 -2.91
N LEU A 218 0.68 9.61 -2.06
CA LEU A 218 0.73 10.13 -0.69
C LEU A 218 1.95 11.03 -0.49
N PHE A 219 3.17 10.49 -0.60
CA PHE A 219 4.39 11.27 -0.38
C PHE A 219 5.07 11.70 -1.68
N THR A 220 5.33 13.00 -1.85
CA THR A 220 5.98 13.57 -3.04
C THR A 220 7.43 13.12 -3.23
N CYS A 221 8.07 12.64 -2.16
CA CYS A 221 9.49 12.29 -2.18
C CYS A 221 9.84 11.20 -3.20
N TRP A 222 8.91 10.35 -3.60
CA TRP A 222 9.16 9.31 -4.61
C TRP A 222 9.37 9.90 -6.01
N ASP A 223 8.59 10.90 -6.39
CA ASP A 223 8.82 11.63 -7.65
C ASP A 223 10.13 12.41 -7.63
N MET A 224 10.51 12.97 -6.48
CA MET A 224 11.83 13.60 -6.33
C MET A 224 12.97 12.58 -6.44
N LEU A 225 12.80 11.40 -5.84
CA LEU A 225 13.76 10.30 -5.88
C LEU A 225 13.98 9.80 -7.31
N HIS A 226 12.89 9.63 -8.08
CA HIS A 226 12.92 9.12 -9.45
C HIS A 226 13.05 10.19 -10.54
N ARG A 227 13.13 11.47 -10.14
CA ARG A 227 13.27 12.64 -11.04
C ARG A 227 12.09 12.80 -12.00
N THR A 228 10.90 12.50 -11.51
CA THR A 228 9.62 12.61 -12.22
C THR A 228 8.78 13.75 -11.64
N PHE A 229 9.32 14.49 -10.68
CA PHE A 229 8.69 15.65 -10.08
C PHE A 229 8.68 16.85 -11.04
N VAL A 230 7.49 17.29 -11.43
CA VAL A 230 7.23 18.49 -12.23
C VAL A 230 6.38 19.46 -11.43
N TYR A 231 6.78 20.73 -11.42
CA TYR A 231 6.11 21.79 -10.67
C TYR A 231 6.30 23.14 -11.35
N GLY A 232 5.41 24.09 -11.06
CA GLY A 232 5.50 25.48 -11.55
C GLY A 232 4.84 25.71 -12.91
N VAL A 233 4.11 24.72 -13.45
CA VAL A 233 3.24 24.93 -14.60
C VAL A 233 2.09 25.85 -14.19
N PRO A 234 1.84 26.96 -14.91
CA PRO A 234 0.70 27.84 -14.65
C PRO A 234 -0.62 27.05 -14.75
N GLN A 235 -1.42 27.06 -13.70
CA GLN A 235 -2.61 26.19 -13.63
C GLN A 235 -3.66 26.58 -14.67
N GLU A 236 -3.72 27.86 -15.02
CA GLU A 236 -4.56 28.41 -16.08
C GLU A 236 -4.18 27.93 -17.50
N SER A 237 -2.97 27.37 -17.67
CA SER A 237 -2.53 26.80 -18.96
C SER A 237 -2.76 25.29 -19.07
N ILE A 238 -3.14 24.64 -17.97
CA ILE A 238 -3.36 23.19 -17.95
C ILE A 238 -4.78 22.90 -18.45
N THR A 239 -4.87 22.13 -19.52
CA THR A 239 -6.14 21.53 -19.96
C THR A 239 -6.18 20.10 -19.44
N ILE A 240 -7.20 19.77 -18.64
CA ILE A 240 -7.37 18.42 -18.09
C ILE A 240 -7.97 17.48 -19.14
N GLY A 241 -7.45 16.25 -19.17
CA GLY A 241 -8.03 15.13 -19.92
C GLY A 241 -7.03 14.48 -20.87
N VAL A 242 -7.54 13.65 -21.78
CA VAL A 242 -6.74 13.03 -22.85
C VAL A 242 -7.16 13.57 -24.21
N PRO A 243 -6.25 14.11 -25.05
CA PRO A 243 -6.59 14.80 -26.31
C PRO A 243 -7.48 14.01 -27.28
N ALA A 244 -7.33 12.69 -27.33
CA ALA A 244 -8.13 11.82 -28.19
C ALA A 244 -9.62 11.66 -27.74
N TRP A 245 -9.97 12.16 -26.57
CA TRP A 245 -11.27 11.96 -25.90
C TRP A 245 -11.89 13.28 -25.44
N LYS A 246 -12.40 14.08 -26.40
CA LYS A 246 -12.96 15.42 -26.12
C LYS A 246 -14.44 15.43 -25.76
N GLU A 247 -15.23 14.54 -26.34
CA GLU A 247 -16.68 14.51 -26.21
C GLU A 247 -17.13 13.75 -24.95
N PRO A 248 -18.26 14.13 -24.33
CA PRO A 248 -18.85 13.38 -23.23
C PRO A 248 -19.08 11.90 -23.61
N LEU A 249 -18.58 10.99 -22.77
CA LEU A 249 -18.68 9.55 -23.00
C LEU A 249 -19.77 8.94 -22.12
N THR A 250 -20.50 7.97 -22.68
CA THR A 250 -21.44 7.17 -21.89
C THR A 250 -20.67 6.18 -21.01
N THR A 251 -21.29 5.74 -19.91
CA THR A 251 -20.71 4.68 -19.05
C THR A 251 -20.39 3.42 -19.84
N GLY A 252 -21.25 3.02 -20.78
CA GLY A 252 -21.00 1.87 -21.65
C GLY A 252 -19.74 2.05 -22.51
N LYS A 253 -19.48 3.27 -23.00
CA LYS A 253 -18.26 3.56 -23.75
C LYS A 253 -17.02 3.52 -22.86
N LEU A 254 -17.07 4.10 -21.66
CA LEU A 254 -15.97 4.05 -20.68
C LEU A 254 -15.59 2.61 -20.31
N LEU A 255 -16.57 1.71 -20.22
CA LEU A 255 -16.33 0.28 -19.97
C LEU A 255 -15.74 -0.47 -21.18
N ALA A 256 -15.97 0.02 -22.40
CA ALA A 256 -15.49 -0.61 -23.62
C ALA A 256 -14.08 -0.16 -24.02
N ILE A 257 -13.69 1.08 -23.70
CA ILE A 257 -12.39 1.70 -24.08
C ILE A 257 -11.20 0.76 -23.89
N PRO A 258 -11.02 0.09 -22.72
CA PRO A 258 -9.83 -0.73 -22.51
C PRO A 258 -9.73 -1.94 -23.43
N PHE A 259 -10.80 -2.32 -24.12
CA PHE A 259 -10.89 -3.50 -24.99
C PHE A 259 -10.89 -3.14 -26.49
N GLU A 260 -11.10 -1.87 -26.83
CA GLU A 260 -11.06 -1.37 -28.21
C GLU A 260 -9.62 -1.09 -28.67
N GLY A 261 -9.39 -1.00 -29.98
CA GLY A 261 -8.09 -0.59 -30.52
C GLY A 261 -7.68 0.76 -29.94
N GLN A 262 -6.48 0.83 -29.34
CA GLN A 262 -6.00 2.04 -28.70
C GLN A 262 -5.77 3.13 -29.75
N ARG A 263 -6.27 4.32 -29.48
CA ARG A 263 -6.01 5.51 -30.29
C ARG A 263 -4.59 5.98 -30.01
N ASP A 264 -4.09 6.86 -30.86
CA ASP A 264 -3.00 7.71 -30.42
C ASP A 264 -3.59 8.74 -29.44
N ASP A 265 -3.47 8.44 -28.15
CA ASP A 265 -4.14 9.17 -27.07
C ASP A 265 -3.69 10.65 -27.01
N TRP A 266 -2.48 10.93 -27.51
CA TRP A 266 -1.82 12.24 -27.45
C TRP A 266 -1.95 13.05 -28.74
N LEU A 267 -2.29 12.41 -29.86
CA LEU A 267 -2.73 13.12 -31.06
C LEU A 267 -4.17 13.60 -30.84
N GLY A 268 -4.32 14.86 -30.45
CA GLY A 268 -5.59 15.54 -30.60
C GLY A 268 -6.02 15.42 -32.06
N ASN A 269 -7.12 14.71 -32.34
CA ASN A 269 -7.60 14.54 -33.71
C ASN A 269 -7.58 15.90 -34.43
N ALA A 270 -6.79 15.96 -35.50
CA ALA A 270 -6.77 17.07 -36.45
C ALA A 270 -8.14 17.26 -37.11
#